data_AF-A0A9E5NE99-F1
#
_entry.id   AF-A0A9E5NE99-F1
#
_cell.length_a   1.000
_cell.length_b   1.000
_cell.length_c   1.000
_cell.angle_alpha   90.00
_cell.angle_beta   90.00
_cell.angle_gamma   90.00
#
_symmetry.space_group_name_H-M   'P 1'
#
loop_
_entity.id
_entity.type
_entity.pdbx_description
1 polymer ?
#
loop_
_entity_poly.entity_id
_entity_poly.type
_entity_poly.pdbx_seq_one_letter_code
_entity_poly.pdbx_strand_id
1 'polypeptide(L)' 'PPTAKGFVFITLEDEEGLMNVIVRPDVYQRYYKVLRNCFLLIVEGTIQKQPGILNVLATGALGIA' A
#
# COMPACT_ATOMS: atom_id res chain seq x y z
N PRO A 1 7.19 -12.70 1.69
CA PRO A 1 7.15 -14.18 1.49
C PRO A 1 7.70 -14.57 0.10
N PRO A 2 8.36 -15.73 -0.04
CA PRO A 2 8.89 -16.21 -1.32
C PRO A 2 7.83 -16.29 -2.44
N THR A 3 6.56 -16.46 -2.06
CA THR A 3 5.40 -16.59 -2.96
C THR A 3 4.80 -15.27 -3.43
N ALA A 4 5.15 -14.14 -2.80
CA ALA A 4 4.57 -12.84 -3.14
C ALA A 4 5.21 -12.21 -4.39
N LYS A 5 6.24 -12.84 -5.00
CA LYS A 5 6.93 -12.32 -6.21
C LYS A 5 7.34 -10.85 -6.10
N GLY A 6 7.74 -10.40 -4.90
CA GLY A 6 8.15 -9.02 -4.62
C GLY A 6 7.00 -8.04 -4.35
N PHE A 7 5.75 -8.50 -4.30
CA PHE A 7 4.63 -7.69 -3.83
C PHE A 7 4.75 -7.44 -2.33
N VAL A 8 4.34 -6.24 -1.93
CA VAL A 8 4.24 -5.81 -0.54
C VAL A 8 2.78 -5.52 -0.24
N PHE A 9 2.32 -5.97 0.92
CA PHE A 9 0.97 -5.75 1.42
C PHE A 9 1.08 -4.87 2.66
N ILE A 10 0.38 -3.75 2.65
CA ILE A 10 0.34 -2.79 3.76
C ILE A 10 -1.11 -2.70 4.21
N THR A 11 -1.34 -2.77 5.51
CA THR A 11 -2.63 -2.44 6.10
C THR A 11 -2.50 -1.03 6.68
N LEU A 12 -3.33 -0.11 6.18
CA LEU A 12 -3.47 1.24 6.72
C LEU A 12 -4.68 1.28 7.63
N GLU A 13 -4.59 2.09 8.68
CA GLU A 13 -5.68 2.36 9.61
C GLU A 13 -5.99 3.86 9.55
N ASP A 14 -7.27 4.18 9.44
CA ASP A 14 -7.81 5.52 9.62
C ASP A 14 -8.96 5.49 10.65
N GLU A 15 -9.65 6.61 10.84
CA GLU A 15 -10.74 6.75 11.80
C GLU A 15 -11.93 5.78 11.54
N GLU A 16 -12.08 5.32 10.30
CA GLU A 16 -13.19 4.45 9.86
C GLU A 16 -12.77 2.98 9.75
N GLY A 17 -11.48 2.67 9.89
CA GLY A 17 -10.96 1.32 10.09
C GLY A 17 -9.77 0.96 9.20
N LEU A 18 -9.69 -0.32 8.80
CA LEU A 18 -8.53 -0.88 8.10
C LEU A 18 -8.74 -0.91 6.59
N MET A 19 -7.72 -0.47 5.84
CA MET A 19 -7.63 -0.55 4.39
C MET A 19 -6.41 -1.37 3.96
N ASN A 20 -6.62 -2.29 3.03
CA ASN A 20 -5.53 -3.08 2.46
C ASN A 20 -4.95 -2.40 1.21
N VAL A 21 -3.65 -2.19 1.21
CA VAL A 21 -2.88 -1.63 0.10
C VAL A 21 -1.98 -2.71 -0.48
N ILE A 22 -2.10 -2.93 -1.79
CA ILE A 22 -1.27 -3.84 -2.56
C ILE A 22 -0.24 -3.01 -3.33
N VAL A 23 1.04 -3.23 -3.05
CA VAL A 23 2.15 -2.54 -3.70
C VAL A 23 2.89 -3.53 -4.61
N ARG A 24 2.90 -3.25 -5.91
CA ARG A 24 3.66 -4.03 -6.88
C ARG A 24 5.18 -3.84 -6.70
N PRO A 25 6.00 -4.80 -7.15
CA PRO A 25 7.46 -4.72 -6.97
C PRO A 25 8.10 -3.44 -7.51
N ASP A 26 7.66 -2.98 -8.68
CA ASP A 26 8.14 -1.77 -9.34
C ASP A 26 7.81 -0.50 -8.55
N VAL A 27 6.60 -0.45 -7.99
CA VAL A 27 6.14 0.66 -7.13
C VAL A 27 6.88 0.61 -5.79
N TYR A 28 7.03 -0.57 -5.19
CA TYR A 28 7.75 -0.72 -3.93
C TYR A 28 9.21 -0.27 -4.07
N GLN A 29 9.88 -0.66 -5.15
CA GLN A 29 11.26 -0.25 -5.40
C GLN A 29 11.38 1.28 -5.55
N ARG A 30 10.43 1.92 -6.24
CA ARG A 30 10.40 3.38 -6.43
C ARG A 30 10.16 4.15 -5.13
N TYR A 31 9.26 3.67 -4.28
CA TYR A 31 8.83 4.37 -3.06
C TYR A 31 9.37 3.75 -1.76
N TYR A 32 10.38 2.87 -1.87
CA TYR A 32 10.91 2.05 -0.77
C TYR A 32 11.18 2.83 0.53
N LYS A 33 11.82 4.00 0.42
CA LYS A 33 12.20 4.82 1.58
C LYS A 33 10.97 5.33 2.33
N VAL A 34 9.97 5.80 1.60
CA VAL A 34 8.74 6.35 2.18
C VAL A 34 7.94 5.23 2.83
N LEU A 35 7.70 4.14 2.09
CA LEU A 35 6.88 3.01 2.55
C LEU A 35 7.42 2.31 3.81
N ARG A 36 8.71 2.48 4.14
CA ARG A 36 9.36 1.82 5.27
C ARG A 36 9.60 2.72 6.48
N ASN A 37 9.69 4.04 6.28
CA ASN A 37 10.23 4.94 7.29
C ASN A 37 9.27 6.09 7.68
N CYS A 38 8.08 6.19 7.10
CA CYS A 38 7.12 7.24 7.47
C CYS A 38 6.21 6.82 8.63
N PHE A 39 5.86 7.79 9.48
CA PHE A 39 4.82 7.61 10.50
C PHE A 39 3.42 7.67 9.90
N LEU A 40 3.21 8.63 8.98
CA LEU A 40 1.95 8.80 8.27
C LEU A 40 2.17 8.60 6.77
N LEU A 41 1.38 7.70 6.17
CA LEU A 41 1.49 7.31 4.77
C LEU A 41 0.26 7.78 3.99
N ILE A 42 0.50 8.48 2.90
CA ILE A 42 -0.49 8.76 1.87
C ILE A 42 -0.21 7.83 0.69
N VAL A 43 -1.23 7.09 0.26
CA VAL A 43 -1.16 6.19 -0.88
C VAL A 43 -2.06 6.70 -2.00
N GLU A 44 -1.49 6.80 -3.19
CA GLU A 44 -2.25 7.00 -4.43
C GLU A 44 -2.40 5.63 -5.11
N GLY A 45 -3.59 5.33 -5.62
CA GLY A 45 -3.84 4.07 -6.29
C GLY A 45 -5.25 3.92 -6.84
N THR A 46 -5.52 2.75 -7.41
CA THR A 46 -6.83 2.39 -7.92
C THR A 46 -7.54 1.45 -6.95
N ILE A 47 -8.82 1.71 -6.70
CA ILE A 47 -9.66 0.81 -5.90
C ILE A 47 -9.88 -0.49 -6.66
N GLN A 48 -9.57 -1.61 -6.02
CA GLN A 48 -9.95 -2.94 -6.44
C GLN A 48 -11.02 -3.48 -5.50
N LYS A 49 -12.23 -3.62 -6.01
CA LYS A 49 -13.38 -4.15 -5.28
C LYS A 49 -13.66 -5.58 -5.74
N GLN A 50 -13.64 -6.50 -4.80
CA GLN A 50 -14.12 -7.87 -4.95
C GLN A 50 -15.22 -8.12 -3.90
N PRO A 51 -16.08 -9.13 -4.08
CA PRO A 51 -17.11 -9.44 -3.08
C PRO A 51 -16.49 -9.60 -1.68
N GLY A 52 -16.81 -8.69 -0.76
CA GLY A 52 -16.32 -8.71 0.62
C GLY A 52 -14.90 -8.19 0.84
N ILE A 53 -14.17 -7.76 -0.20
CA ILE A 53 -12.79 -7.27 -0.08
C ILE A 53 -12.62 -5.97 -0.86
N LEU A 54 -12.09 -4.96 -0.18
CA LEU A 54 -11.70 -3.68 -0.77
C LEU A 54 -10.20 -3.51 -0.59
N ASN A 55 -9.49 -3.33 -1.71
CA ASN A 55 -8.06 -3.05 -1.71
C ASN A 55 -7.77 -1.77 -2.51
N VAL A 56 -6.65 -1.13 -2.19
CA VAL A 56 -6.03 -0.10 -3.03
C VAL A 56 -4.81 -0.70 -3.71
N LEU A 57 -4.79 -0.68 -5.04
CA LEU A 57 -3.60 -1.04 -5.81
C LEU A 57 -2.74 0.21 -6.00
N ALA A 58 -1.61 0.27 -5.29
CA ALA A 58 -0.79 1.46 -5.23
C ALA A 58 -0.11 1.79 -6.57
N THR A 59 -0.11 3.07 -6.91
CA THR A 59 0.64 3.69 -8.02
C THR A 59 1.65 4.72 -7.51
N GLY A 60 1.43 5.29 -6.33
CA GLY A 60 2.31 6.27 -5.69
C GLY A 60 2.22 6.24 -4.17
N ALA A 61 3.24 6.80 -3.50
CA ALA A 61 3.26 6.96 -2.05
C ALA A 61 3.98 8.23 -1.63
N LEU A 62 3.46 8.91 -0.61
CA LEU A 62 4.06 10.05 0.06
C LEU A 62 4.07 9.82 1.58
N GLY A 63 5.16 10.19 2.23
CA GLY A 63 5.29 10.11 3.68
C GLY A 63 5.25 11.51 4.26
N ILE A 64 4.51 11.68 5.34
CA ILE A 64 4.59 12.89 6.16
C ILE A 64 5.51 12.56 7.34
N ALA A 65 6.55 13.38 7.51
CA ALA A 65 7.54 13.27 8.57
C ALA A 65 7.00 13.86 9.88
#